data_AF-A0A3A4BBQ4-F1
#
_entry.id   AF-A0A3A4BBQ4-F1
#
_cell.length_a   1.000
_cell.length_b   1.000
_cell.length_c   1.000
_cell.angle_alpha   90.00
_cell.angle_beta   90.00
_cell.angle_gamma   90.00
#
_symmetry.space_group_name_H-M   'P 1'
#
loop_
_entity.id
_entity.type
_entity.pdbx_description
1 polymer ?
#
loop_
_entity_poly.entity_id
_entity_poly.type
_entity_poly.pdbx_seq_one_letter_code
_entity_poly.pdbx_strand_id
1 'polypeptide(L)'
;MQTFLPYPDFAETARVLDRLRLGKQRVETLQVLRALTVAGYGWRHHPAVRMWSGYEEALVRYGLEICRVWCAAGRADTTAATMTRELADRCGIGHPRGQNALARASALPPWLGDPGFHRSHRSALLRKDPAHYRPVFGDVPDDLPYVWPRSDRPPTCPP
;
A
#
# COMPACT_ATOMS: atom_id res chain seq x y z
N MET A 1 -8.81 6.93 3.93
CA MET A 1 -7.90 6.51 2.86
C MET A 1 -6.52 6.33 3.47
N GLN A 2 -5.99 5.11 3.42
CA GLN A 2 -4.67 4.76 3.96
C GLN A 2 -4.16 3.45 3.31
N THR A 3 -2.88 3.14 3.51
CA THR A 3 -2.33 1.80 3.24
C THR A 3 -2.05 1.04 4.54
N PHE A 4 -2.08 -0.30 4.53
CA PHE A 4 -1.64 -1.11 5.68
C PHE A 4 -0.44 -1.96 5.29
N LEU A 5 0.68 -1.79 6.00
CA LEU A 5 1.95 -2.50 5.76
C LEU A 5 2.51 -3.05 7.09
N PRO A 6 1.88 -4.06 7.70
CA PRO A 6 2.40 -4.72 8.89
C PRO A 6 3.72 -5.48 8.64
N TYR A 7 4.04 -5.78 7.38
CA TYR A 7 5.26 -6.46 6.95
C TYR A 7 5.90 -5.76 5.74
N PRO A 8 7.23 -5.89 5.55
CA PRO A 8 7.90 -5.35 4.38
C PRO A 8 7.53 -6.08 3.08
N ASP A 9 7.20 -7.37 3.14
CA ASP A 9 6.73 -8.12 1.98
C ASP A 9 5.25 -7.80 1.69
N PHE A 10 4.96 -7.38 0.46
CA PHE A 10 3.61 -6.96 0.07
C PHE A 10 2.64 -8.15 0.04
N ALA A 11 3.10 -9.35 -0.31
CA ALA A 11 2.24 -10.53 -0.35
C ALA A 11 1.94 -11.05 1.07
N GLU A 12 2.90 -10.98 1.99
CA GLU A 12 2.71 -11.28 3.41
C GLU A 12 1.76 -10.31 4.07
N THR A 13 1.94 -9.01 3.80
CA THR A 13 0.98 -7.99 4.18
C THR A 13 -0.42 -8.32 3.66
N ALA A 14 -0.58 -8.67 2.38
CA ALA A 14 -1.89 -9.02 1.84
C ALA A 14 -2.50 -10.25 2.53
N ARG A 15 -1.70 -11.29 2.83
CA ARG A 15 -2.20 -12.52 3.47
C ARG A 15 -2.67 -12.31 4.90
N VAL A 16 -2.11 -11.36 5.65
CA VAL A 16 -2.47 -11.17 7.08
C VAL A 16 -3.73 -10.31 7.27
N LEU A 17 -4.09 -9.49 6.29
CA LEU A 17 -5.22 -8.58 6.44
C LEU A 17 -6.54 -9.34 6.55
N ASP A 18 -7.36 -8.92 7.51
CA ASP A 18 -8.75 -9.36 7.60
C ASP A 18 -9.53 -8.98 6.33
N ARG A 19 -10.63 -9.69 6.08
CA ARG A 19 -11.42 -9.54 4.84
C ARG A 19 -11.84 -8.09 4.55
N LEU A 20 -12.23 -7.34 5.59
CA LEU A 20 -12.70 -5.97 5.41
C LEU A 20 -11.54 -5.06 4.99
N ARG A 21 -10.38 -5.20 5.64
CA ARG A 21 -9.19 -4.37 5.38
C ARG A 21 -8.58 -4.75 4.03
N LEU A 22 -8.48 -6.05 3.72
CA LEU A 22 -8.04 -6.53 2.40
C LEU A 22 -8.92 -5.98 1.27
N GLY A 23 -10.24 -6.07 1.42
CA GLY A 23 -11.19 -5.55 0.45
C GLY A 23 -11.05 -4.03 0.25
N LYS A 24 -10.85 -3.29 1.34
CA LYS A 24 -10.69 -1.84 1.33
C LYS A 24 -9.37 -1.39 0.70
N GLN A 25 -8.27 -2.11 0.95
CA GLN A 25 -6.95 -1.78 0.41
C GLN A 25 -6.90 -1.78 -1.12
N ARG A 26 -7.72 -2.60 -1.79
CA ARG A 26 -7.88 -2.55 -3.27
C ARG A 26 -8.29 -1.15 -3.76
N VAL A 27 -9.33 -0.59 -3.14
CA VAL A 27 -9.89 0.71 -3.52
C VAL A 27 -9.02 1.84 -3.02
N GLU A 28 -8.53 1.77 -1.78
CA GLU A 28 -7.68 2.82 -1.21
C GLU A 28 -6.35 2.95 -1.95
N THR A 29 -5.75 1.86 -2.44
CA THR A 29 -4.54 1.92 -3.28
C THR A 29 -4.78 2.70 -4.57
N LEU A 30 -5.88 2.42 -5.27
CA LEU A 30 -6.26 3.18 -6.47
C LEU A 30 -6.51 4.67 -6.16
N GLN A 31 -7.12 4.97 -5.02
CA GLN A 31 -7.32 6.35 -4.58
C GLN A 31 -5.99 7.06 -4.28
N VAL A 32 -5.03 6.37 -3.66
CA VAL A 32 -3.68 6.92 -3.44
C VAL A 32 -2.98 7.19 -4.77
N LEU A 33 -3.05 6.26 -5.73
CA LEU A 33 -2.49 6.44 -7.07
C LEU A 33 -3.06 7.71 -7.72
N ARG A 34 -4.39 7.85 -7.73
CA ARG A 34 -5.05 9.04 -8.30
C ARG A 34 -4.70 10.33 -7.54
N ALA A 35 -4.56 10.28 -6.23
CA ALA A 35 -4.14 11.44 -5.44
C ALA A 35 -2.70 11.90 -5.77
N LEU A 36 -1.85 10.99 -6.24
CA LEU A 36 -0.51 11.31 -6.74
C LEU A 36 -0.53 11.83 -8.19
N THR A 37 -1.38 11.26 -9.05
CA THR A 37 -1.23 11.39 -10.52
C THR A 37 -2.39 12.10 -11.25
N VAL A 38 -3.37 12.65 -10.53
CA VAL A 38 -4.53 13.36 -11.12
C VAL A 38 -4.62 14.78 -10.55
N ALA A 39 -4.55 15.80 -11.40
CA ALA A 39 -4.75 17.19 -11.00
C ALA A 39 -6.11 17.38 -10.31
N GLY A 40 -6.09 18.07 -9.16
CA GLY A 40 -7.30 18.38 -8.40
C GLY A 40 -7.93 17.21 -7.65
N TYR A 41 -7.36 15.99 -7.69
CA TYR A 41 -7.91 14.87 -6.93
C TYR A 41 -7.79 15.10 -5.42
N GLY A 42 -8.84 14.69 -4.69
CA GLY A 42 -8.89 14.83 -3.25
C GLY A 42 -7.76 14.08 -2.53
N TRP A 43 -7.47 14.46 -1.30
CA TRP A 43 -6.51 13.78 -0.41
C TRP A 43 -5.03 13.84 -0.78
N ARG A 44 -4.65 14.61 -1.81
CA ARG A 44 -3.24 14.75 -2.24
C ARG A 44 -2.26 15.23 -1.16
N HIS A 45 -2.75 15.92 -0.14
CA HIS A 45 -1.95 16.39 1.01
C HIS A 45 -1.92 15.40 2.18
N HIS A 46 -2.66 14.29 2.10
CA HIS A 46 -2.75 13.31 3.18
C HIS A 46 -1.39 12.59 3.37
N PRO A 47 -0.90 12.41 4.62
CA PRO A 47 0.40 11.77 4.87
C PRO A 47 0.53 10.37 4.25
N ALA A 48 -0.52 9.55 4.34
CA ALA A 48 -0.54 8.23 3.72
C ALA A 48 -0.44 8.23 2.17
N VAL A 49 -0.68 9.38 1.51
CA VAL A 49 -0.44 9.55 0.08
C VAL A 49 0.99 10.00 -0.16
N ARG A 50 1.43 11.03 0.57
CA ARG A 50 2.74 11.66 0.38
C ARG A 50 3.92 10.71 0.64
N MET A 51 3.74 9.67 1.45
CA MET A 51 4.79 8.67 1.66
C MET A 51 5.12 7.84 0.41
N TRP A 52 4.19 7.79 -0.56
CA TRP A 52 4.31 7.04 -1.82
C TRP A 52 4.72 7.90 -3.02
N SER A 53 4.90 9.21 -2.85
CA SER A 53 5.35 10.09 -3.94
C SER A 53 6.69 9.60 -4.50
N GLY A 54 6.80 9.44 -5.82
CA GLY A 54 8.03 8.93 -6.44
C GLY A 54 8.14 7.40 -6.46
N TYR A 55 7.12 6.71 -5.92
CA TYR A 55 7.06 5.26 -5.80
C TYR A 55 5.71 4.71 -6.30
N GLU A 56 5.14 5.34 -7.34
CA GLU A 56 3.84 5.00 -7.90
C GLU A 56 3.78 3.54 -8.39
N GLU A 57 4.85 3.04 -9.02
CA GLU A 57 4.95 1.64 -9.43
C GLU A 57 4.95 0.68 -8.24
N ALA A 58 5.65 1.02 -7.16
CA ALA A 58 5.70 0.20 -5.95
C ALA A 58 4.34 0.17 -5.23
N LEU A 59 3.62 1.30 -5.20
CA LEU A 59 2.25 1.39 -4.71
C LEU A 59 1.31 0.48 -5.52
N VAL A 60 1.41 0.51 -6.86
CA VAL A 60 0.61 -0.38 -7.71
C VAL A 60 0.99 -1.83 -7.49
N ARG A 61 2.29 -2.15 -7.36
CA ARG A 61 2.74 -3.51 -7.04
C ARG A 61 2.16 -4.01 -5.72
N TYR A 62 2.10 -3.17 -4.70
CA TYR A 62 1.40 -3.45 -3.44
C TYR A 62 -0.08 -3.76 -3.69
N GLY A 63 -0.79 -2.89 -4.41
CA GLY A 63 -2.20 -3.09 -4.73
C GLY A 63 -2.48 -4.38 -5.51
N LEU A 64 -1.59 -4.75 -6.43
CA LEU A 64 -1.71 -5.99 -7.19
C LEU A 64 -1.56 -7.24 -6.30
N GLU A 65 -0.72 -7.22 -5.26
CA GLU A 65 -0.67 -8.32 -4.28
C GLU A 65 -1.95 -8.42 -3.45
N ILE A 66 -2.51 -7.27 -3.04
CA ILE A 66 -3.81 -7.19 -2.36
C ILE A 66 -4.90 -7.82 -3.23
N CYS A 67 -4.99 -7.42 -4.51
CA CYS A 67 -5.95 -7.98 -5.45
C CYS A 67 -5.74 -9.48 -5.68
N ARG A 68 -4.48 -9.94 -5.78
CA ARG A 68 -4.17 -11.35 -5.96
C ARG A 68 -4.70 -12.20 -4.81
N VAL A 69 -4.47 -11.79 -3.56
CA VAL A 69 -4.99 -12.50 -2.37
C VAL A 69 -6.52 -12.40 -2.28
N TRP A 70 -7.09 -11.25 -2.66
CA TRP A 70 -8.55 -11.09 -2.71
C TRP A 70 -9.21 -12.08 -3.69
N CYS A 71 -8.67 -12.18 -4.92
CA CYS A 71 -9.17 -13.07 -5.96
C CYS A 71 -8.94 -14.54 -5.64
N ALA A 72 -7.78 -14.89 -5.05
CA ALA A 72 -7.48 -16.27 -4.63
C ALA A 72 -8.51 -16.82 -3.63
N ALA A 73 -9.21 -15.95 -2.91
CA ALA A 73 -10.30 -16.31 -2.00
C ALA A 73 -11.69 -16.24 -2.66
N GLY A 74 -11.76 -16.38 -3.98
CA GLY A 74 -12.99 -16.57 -4.77
C GLY A 74 -13.81 -15.30 -5.04
N ARG A 75 -13.22 -14.11 -4.91
CA ARG A 75 -13.94 -12.84 -5.02
C ARG A 75 -13.50 -12.04 -6.25
N ALA A 76 -14.46 -11.44 -6.95
CA ALA A 76 -14.17 -10.63 -8.12
C ALA A 76 -13.42 -9.34 -7.76
N ASP A 77 -12.54 -8.90 -8.67
CA ASP A 77 -11.83 -7.63 -8.60
C ASP A 77 -11.83 -6.91 -9.95
N THR A 78 -11.94 -5.59 -9.90
CA THR A 78 -11.82 -4.68 -11.05
C THR A 78 -10.74 -3.62 -10.85
N THR A 79 -10.18 -3.53 -9.64
CA THR A 79 -9.21 -2.48 -9.29
C THR A 79 -7.81 -2.78 -9.83
N ALA A 80 -7.40 -4.05 -9.93
CA ALA A 80 -6.10 -4.44 -10.50
C ALA A 80 -5.93 -3.93 -11.94
N ALA A 81 -6.89 -4.25 -12.82
CA ALA A 81 -6.86 -3.80 -14.21
C ALA A 81 -6.88 -2.26 -14.32
N THR A 82 -7.63 -1.61 -13.44
CA THR A 82 -7.70 -0.14 -13.40
C THR A 82 -6.39 0.50 -12.94
N MET A 83 -5.75 -0.03 -11.90
CA MET A 83 -4.45 0.45 -11.41
C MET A 83 -3.37 0.28 -12.47
N THR A 84 -3.28 -0.89 -13.13
CA THR A 84 -2.28 -1.12 -14.19
C THR A 84 -2.50 -0.20 -15.38
N ARG A 85 -3.75 -0.01 -15.82
CA ARG A 85 -4.08 0.92 -16.92
C ARG A 85 -3.69 2.35 -16.56
N GLU A 86 -4.11 2.84 -15.39
CA GLU A 86 -3.81 4.23 -15.00
C GLU A 86 -2.32 4.46 -14.76
N LEU A 87 -1.57 3.46 -14.27
CA LEU A 87 -0.12 3.55 -14.20
C LEU A 87 0.51 3.63 -15.59
N ALA A 88 0.04 2.82 -16.55
CA ALA A 88 0.52 2.88 -17.92
C ALA A 88 0.25 4.26 -18.55
N ASP A 89 -0.99 4.75 -18.45
CA ASP A 89 -1.44 5.99 -19.06
C ASP A 89 -0.73 7.22 -18.47
N ARG A 90 -0.46 7.22 -17.16
CA ARG A 90 0.01 8.40 -16.43
C ARG A 90 1.51 8.40 -16.16
N CYS A 91 2.10 7.21 -16.03
CA CYS A 91 3.51 7.03 -15.68
C CYS A 91 4.33 6.38 -16.79
N GLY A 92 3.70 5.92 -17.88
CA GLY A 92 4.39 5.18 -18.95
C GLY A 92 4.82 3.77 -18.54
N ILE A 93 4.31 3.23 -17.42
CA ILE A 93 4.72 1.91 -16.90
C ILE A 93 3.62 0.89 -17.20
N GLY A 94 3.77 0.19 -18.33
CA GLY A 94 2.78 -0.80 -18.79
C GLY A 94 2.79 -2.13 -18.03
N HIS A 95 3.89 -2.47 -17.38
CA HIS A 95 4.03 -3.72 -16.62
C HIS A 95 4.74 -3.47 -15.28
N PRO A 96 3.98 -3.29 -14.18
CA PRO A 96 4.57 -3.07 -12.86
C PRO A 96 5.47 -4.24 -12.45
N ARG A 97 6.74 -3.93 -12.16
CA ARG A 97 7.74 -4.93 -11.75
C ARG A 97 7.38 -5.61 -10.43
N GLY A 98 7.86 -6.84 -10.27
CA GLY A 98 7.83 -7.55 -9.00
C GLY A 98 8.61 -6.82 -7.90
N GLN A 99 8.23 -6.99 -6.63
CA GLN A 99 8.88 -6.31 -5.50
C GLN A 99 10.40 -6.52 -5.46
N ASN A 100 10.89 -7.74 -5.71
CA ASN A 100 12.32 -8.02 -5.77
C ASN A 100 13.05 -7.27 -6.89
N ALA A 101 12.40 -7.07 -8.04
CA ALA A 101 12.98 -6.31 -9.14
C ALA A 101 12.99 -4.80 -8.83
N LEU A 102 11.95 -4.30 -8.15
CA LEU A 102 11.92 -2.92 -7.64
C LEU A 102 13.02 -2.69 -6.60
N ALA A 103 13.24 -3.65 -5.69
CA ALA A 103 14.30 -3.59 -4.68
C ALA A 103 15.69 -3.47 -5.33
N ARG A 104 16.01 -4.34 -6.30
CA ARG A 104 17.28 -4.30 -7.04
C ARG A 104 17.49 -2.99 -7.80
N ALA A 105 16.41 -2.36 -8.26
CA ALA A 105 16.44 -1.08 -8.94
C ALA A 105 16.40 0.14 -8.00
N SER A 106 16.47 -0.05 -6.67
CA SER A 106 16.30 1.03 -5.69
C SER A 106 15.01 1.85 -5.91
N ALA A 107 13.95 1.17 -6.33
CA ALA A 107 12.63 1.71 -6.66
C ALA A 107 11.57 1.35 -5.60
N LEU A 108 12.00 0.92 -4.42
CA LEU A 108 11.14 0.78 -3.23
C LEU A 108 11.37 1.96 -2.29
N PRO A 109 10.34 2.41 -1.56
CA PRO A 109 10.50 3.48 -0.57
C PRO A 109 11.50 3.10 0.52
N PRO A 110 12.34 4.04 1.01
CA PRO A 110 13.38 3.75 2.02
C PRO A 110 12.81 3.38 3.39
N TRP A 111 11.54 3.72 3.66
CA TRP A 111 10.84 3.34 4.87
C TRP A 111 10.35 1.88 4.84
N LEU A 112 10.34 1.22 3.68
CA LEU A 112 9.92 -0.18 3.57
C LEU A 112 11.03 -1.07 4.15
N GLY A 113 10.72 -1.79 5.23
CA GLY A 113 11.68 -2.52 6.05
C GLY A 113 11.98 -1.85 7.39
N ASP A 114 11.58 -0.59 7.60
CA ASP A 114 11.74 0.07 8.89
C ASP A 114 10.88 -0.60 9.97
N PRO A 115 11.47 -1.14 11.05
CA PRO A 115 10.71 -1.85 12.07
C PRO A 115 9.68 -0.97 12.80
N GLY A 116 9.97 0.32 12.98
CA GLY A 116 9.09 1.28 13.65
C GLY A 116 7.83 1.55 12.85
N PHE A 117 7.98 1.77 11.54
CA PHE A 117 6.91 1.89 10.57
C PHE A 117 6.00 0.65 10.62
N HIS A 118 6.55 -0.54 10.37
CA HIS A 118 5.76 -1.78 10.34
C HIS A 118 5.06 -2.07 11.67
N ARG A 119 5.73 -1.80 12.81
CA ARG A 119 5.14 -1.94 14.14
C ARG A 119 3.97 -0.97 14.37
N SER A 120 4.06 0.27 13.87
CA SER A 120 2.94 1.24 13.96
C SER A 120 1.73 0.79 13.12
N HIS A 121 1.96 0.16 11.96
CA HIS A 121 0.89 -0.42 11.13
C HIS A 121 0.24 -1.64 11.80
N ARG A 122 1.03 -2.51 12.45
CA ARG A 122 0.51 -3.62 13.27
C ARG A 122 -0.36 -3.10 14.43
N SER A 123 0.11 -2.09 15.15
CA SER A 123 -0.64 -1.42 16.22
C SER A 123 -1.96 -0.83 15.70
N ALA A 124 -1.94 -0.15 14.55
CA ALA A 124 -3.13 0.39 13.92
C ALA A 124 -4.13 -0.70 13.51
N LEU A 125 -3.67 -1.87 13.05
CA LEU A 125 -4.54 -3.00 12.73
C LEU A 125 -5.13 -3.65 14.00
N LEU A 126 -4.36 -3.78 15.08
CA LEU A 126 -4.88 -4.26 16.36
C LEU A 126 -6.04 -3.40 16.87
N ARG A 127 -5.96 -2.06 16.79
CA ARG A 127 -7.10 -1.17 17.11
C ARG A 127 -8.34 -1.43 16.27
N LYS A 128 -8.16 -1.95 15.06
CA LYS A 128 -9.25 -2.17 14.11
C LYS A 128 -9.95 -3.50 14.37
N ASP A 129 -9.20 -4.54 14.75
CA ASP A 129 -9.75 -5.86 15.04
C ASP A 129 -8.79 -6.68 15.95
N PRO A 130 -8.84 -6.50 17.27
CA PRO A 130 -7.92 -7.19 18.17
C PRO A 130 -8.02 -8.71 18.05
N ALA A 131 -9.23 -9.26 17.88
CA ALA A 131 -9.45 -10.70 17.81
C ALA A 131 -8.78 -11.35 16.60
N HIS A 132 -8.80 -10.68 15.44
CA HIS A 132 -8.11 -11.15 14.23
C HIS A 132 -6.59 -10.99 14.33
N TYR A 133 -6.10 -9.85 14.84
CA TYR A 133 -4.68 -9.50 14.74
C TYR A 133 -3.81 -9.92 15.94
N ARG A 134 -4.36 -10.06 17.16
CA ARG A 134 -3.58 -10.47 18.34
C ARG A 134 -2.90 -11.83 18.18
N PRO A 135 -3.55 -12.87 17.61
CA PRO A 135 -2.89 -14.15 17.35
C PRO A 135 -1.69 -14.08 16.41
N VAL A 136 -1.63 -13.04 15.56
CA VAL A 136 -0.56 -12.88 14.56
C VAL A 136 0.53 -11.91 15.00
N PHE A 137 0.15 -10.81 15.67
CA PHE A 137 1.09 -9.75 16.06
C PHE A 137 1.56 -9.84 17.51
N GLY A 138 1.01 -10.78 18.30
CA GLY A 138 1.45 -11.05 19.66
C GLY A 138 1.21 -9.86 20.60
N ASP A 139 2.28 -9.41 21.23
CA ASP A 139 2.31 -8.42 22.31
C ASP A 139 2.50 -6.97 21.81
N VAL A 140 2.47 -6.72 20.50
CA VAL A 140 2.52 -5.37 19.94
C VAL A 140 1.42 -4.50 20.60
N PRO A 141 1.76 -3.35 21.20
CA PRO A 141 0.78 -2.45 21.78
C PRO A 141 -0.18 -1.93 20.70
N ASP A 142 -1.46 -1.76 21.04
CA ASP A 142 -2.50 -1.26 20.15
C ASP A 142 -2.70 0.27 20.29
N ASP A 143 -1.79 1.00 20.92
CA ASP A 143 -1.90 2.45 21.17
C ASP A 143 -0.76 3.26 20.52
N LEU A 144 0.13 2.62 19.75
CA LEU A 144 1.26 3.30 19.14
C LEU A 144 0.79 4.37 18.13
N PRO A 145 1.45 5.54 18.11
CA PRO A 145 1.23 6.56 17.09
C PRO A 145 1.42 5.99 15.68
N TYR A 146 0.50 6.34 14.78
CA TYR A 146 0.56 5.84 13.41
C TYR A 146 1.62 6.61 12.60
N VAL A 147 2.63 5.91 12.08
CA VAL A 147 3.75 6.53 11.36
C VAL A 147 3.43 6.67 9.88
N TRP A 148 3.58 7.88 9.36
CA TRP A 148 3.49 8.19 7.93
C TRP A 148 4.74 8.96 7.50
N PRO A 149 5.77 8.26 6.98
CA PRO A 149 7.02 8.90 6.56
C PRO A 149 6.79 9.87 5.41
N ARG A 150 7.69 10.84 5.24
CA ARG A 150 7.74 11.61 3.99
C ARG A 150 8.52 10.80 2.96
N SER A 151 8.11 10.89 1.70
CA SER A 151 8.94 10.39 0.60
C SER A 151 10.22 11.24 0.50
N ASP A 152 11.32 10.59 0.13
CA ASP A 152 12.60 11.19 -0.24
C ASP A 152 12.63 11.69 -1.70
N ARG A 153 11.54 11.47 -2.46
CA ARG A 153 11.43 11.83 -3.88
C ARG A 153 10.14 12.61 -4.16
N PRO A 154 10.14 13.54 -5.12
CA PRO A 154 8.89 14.10 -5.65
C PRO A 154 8.10 13.03 -6.42
N PRO A 155 6.79 13.24 -6.68
CA PRO A 155 6.02 12.38 -7.56
C PRO A 155 6.71 12.20 -8.92
N THR A 156 6.83 10.95 -9.40
CA THR A 156 7.47 10.66 -10.70
C THR A 156 6.57 11.07 -11.86
N CYS A 157 5.25 10.99 -11.62
CA CYS A 157 4.21 11.26 -12.59
C CYS A 157 3.41 12.46 -12.08
N PRO A 158 3.81 13.69 -12.44
CA PRO A 158 3.11 14.86 -11.95
C PRO A 158 1.66 14.87 -12.43
N PRO A 159 0.73 15.29 -11.56
CA PRO A 159 -0.70 15.35 -11.83
C PRO A 159 -1.09 16.38 -12.90
#